data_AF-A0A2A3WZN8-F1
#
_entry.id   AF-A0A2A3WZN8-F1
#
_cell.length_a   1.000
_cell.length_b   1.000
_cell.length_c   1.000
_cell.angle_alpha   90.00
_cell.angle_beta   90.00
_cell.angle_gamma   90.00
#
_symmetry.space_group_name_H-M   'P 1'
#
loop_
_entity.id
_entity.type
_entity.pdbx_description
1 polymer ?
#
loop_
_entity_poly.entity_id
_entity_poly.type
_entity_poly.pdbx_seq_one_letter_code
_entity_poly.pdbx_strand_id
1 'polypeptide(L)'
;MGKLTPYDTGARLEPHVWVHGQTTSPEGRARPAEDDDFGRVDFDLDDGTSLATVYLMPTDTGYEMHIHQHSEDYLAVFGANEPPPRAVMEGARLDPEYRSRQMMLLSEGLDAVGKEYFDSLWYHNEGEPLFSFDPGHYVFLPYEKDGSHFAIEERFERGTDWEDEDRVPIGWTWVDYQMVPQPDGTTTAELVAEGATTPADIDRLIDRARIWAQQCADRVARGEIEGLTPHRTHPGTQTPGTEGLTR
;
A
#
# COMPACT_ATOMS: atom_id res chain seq x y z
N MET A 1 -20.37 -13.29 26.52
CA MET A 1 -19.88 -13.95 25.29
C MET A 1 -20.57 -13.23 24.14
N GLY A 2 -19.82 -12.46 23.34
CA GLY A 2 -20.38 -11.68 22.22
C GLY A 2 -20.95 -12.63 21.17
N LYS A 3 -22.08 -12.27 20.57
CA LYS A 3 -22.65 -13.03 19.46
C LYS A 3 -21.74 -12.81 18.25
N LEU A 4 -21.16 -13.88 17.71
CA LEU A 4 -20.35 -13.82 16.49
C LEU A 4 -21.20 -13.19 15.39
N THR A 5 -20.63 -12.18 14.74
CA THR A 5 -21.21 -11.50 13.59
C THR A 5 -20.85 -12.28 12.32
N PRO A 6 -21.53 -12.02 11.18
CA PRO A 6 -21.15 -12.63 9.90
C PRO A 6 -19.68 -12.38 9.50
N TYR A 7 -19.05 -11.31 10.02
CA TYR A 7 -17.61 -11.04 9.85
C TYR A 7 -16.72 -12.04 10.59
N ASP A 8 -17.20 -12.60 11.71
CA ASP A 8 -16.43 -13.50 12.56
C ASP A 8 -16.58 -14.98 12.16
N THR A 9 -17.61 -15.32 11.38
CA THR A 9 -17.94 -16.71 11.02
C THR A 9 -17.65 -17.07 9.57
N GLY A 10 -17.16 -16.13 8.76
CA GLY A 10 -16.97 -16.33 7.32
C GLY A 10 -18.29 -16.52 6.55
N ALA A 11 -19.43 -16.12 7.13
CA ALA A 11 -20.74 -16.23 6.47
C ALA A 11 -20.99 -15.09 5.46
N ARG A 12 -19.92 -14.43 4.99
CA ARG A 12 -19.95 -13.28 4.10
C ARG A 12 -19.37 -13.70 2.74
N LEU A 13 -19.91 -13.17 1.66
CA LEU A 13 -19.30 -13.24 0.33
C LEU A 13 -18.02 -12.38 0.33
N GLU A 14 -16.87 -13.03 0.18
CA GLU A 14 -15.57 -12.35 0.12
C GLU A 14 -15.29 -11.85 -1.30
N PRO A 15 -14.73 -10.64 -1.44
CA PRO A 15 -14.33 -10.11 -2.74
C PRO A 15 -13.08 -10.84 -3.26
N HIS A 16 -13.15 -11.38 -4.48
CA HIS A 16 -12.01 -12.00 -5.16
C HIS A 16 -11.56 -11.15 -6.36
N VAL A 17 -10.27 -10.83 -6.40
CA VAL A 17 -9.66 -10.08 -7.51
C VAL A 17 -9.62 -10.97 -8.75
N TRP A 18 -10.11 -10.48 -9.88
CA TRP A 18 -10.17 -11.25 -11.14
C TRP A 18 -8.80 -11.69 -11.67
N VAL A 19 -7.76 -10.88 -11.48
CA VAL A 19 -6.45 -11.10 -12.09
C VAL A 19 -5.44 -11.60 -11.05
N HIS A 20 -4.87 -12.78 -11.33
CA HIS A 20 -3.70 -13.30 -10.62
C HIS A 20 -2.51 -13.38 -11.59
N GLY A 21 -1.56 -12.46 -11.45
CA GLY A 21 -0.41 -12.35 -12.35
C GLY A 21 -0.83 -11.82 -13.72
N GLN A 22 -0.85 -12.69 -14.74
CA GLN A 22 -1.25 -12.37 -16.12
C GLN A 22 -2.47 -13.19 -16.56
N THR A 23 -3.14 -13.85 -15.61
CA THR A 23 -4.24 -14.78 -15.89
C THR A 23 -5.47 -14.35 -15.12
N THR A 24 -6.62 -14.39 -15.78
CA THR A 24 -7.95 -14.20 -15.19
C THR A 24 -8.79 -15.44 -15.45
N SER A 25 -9.81 -15.71 -14.62
CA SER A 25 -10.72 -16.84 -14.78
C SER A 25 -12.18 -16.43 -14.67
N PRO A 26 -12.70 -15.56 -15.57
CA PRO A 26 -14.12 -15.24 -15.56
C PRO A 26 -14.92 -16.53 -15.77
N GLU A 27 -15.90 -16.77 -14.89
CA GLU A 27 -16.74 -17.97 -14.91
C GLU A 27 -15.93 -19.29 -14.82
N GLY A 28 -14.75 -19.25 -14.19
CA GLY A 28 -13.91 -20.43 -13.96
C GLY A 28 -13.06 -20.87 -15.16
N ARG A 29 -12.98 -20.09 -16.24
CA ARG A 29 -12.12 -20.40 -17.40
C ARG A 29 -10.88 -19.51 -17.45
N ALA A 30 -9.74 -20.10 -17.15
CA ALA A 30 -8.46 -19.41 -17.22
C ALA A 30 -8.16 -18.90 -18.64
N ARG A 31 -7.95 -17.58 -18.76
CA ARG A 31 -7.46 -16.90 -19.96
C ARG A 31 -6.44 -15.81 -19.58
N PRO A 32 -5.60 -15.34 -20.51
CA PRO A 32 -4.78 -14.15 -20.27
C PRO A 32 -5.64 -12.96 -19.88
N ALA A 33 -5.16 -12.16 -18.93
CA ALA A 33 -5.79 -10.91 -18.53
C ALA A 33 -5.68 -9.87 -19.66
N GLU A 34 -6.76 -9.14 -19.87
CA GLU A 34 -6.87 -7.96 -20.73
C GLU A 34 -6.94 -6.71 -19.83
N ASP A 35 -6.66 -5.53 -20.38
CA ASP A 35 -6.59 -4.28 -19.61
C ASP A 35 -7.91 -4.00 -18.84
N ASP A 36 -9.05 -4.36 -19.45
CA ASP A 36 -10.39 -4.20 -18.86
C ASP A 36 -10.68 -5.15 -17.68
N ASP A 37 -9.82 -6.14 -17.42
CA ASP A 37 -10.00 -7.11 -16.31
C ASP A 37 -9.49 -6.60 -14.97
N PHE A 38 -8.60 -5.62 -14.98
CA PHE A 38 -8.01 -5.06 -13.76
C PHE A 38 -9.03 -4.19 -13.02
N GLY A 39 -9.06 -4.30 -11.68
CA GLY A 39 -9.99 -3.54 -10.83
C GLY A 39 -11.40 -4.14 -10.69
N ARG A 40 -11.66 -5.30 -11.32
CA ARG A 40 -12.91 -6.06 -11.13
C ARG A 40 -12.82 -7.03 -9.96
N VAL A 41 -13.94 -7.17 -9.26
CA VAL A 41 -14.07 -8.02 -8.08
C VAL A 41 -15.32 -8.89 -8.17
N ASP A 42 -15.17 -10.19 -7.97
CA ASP A 42 -16.30 -11.12 -7.83
C ASP A 42 -16.70 -11.32 -6.37
N PHE A 43 -18.00 -11.49 -6.17
CA PHE A 43 -18.59 -12.00 -4.94
C PHE A 43 -19.06 -13.42 -5.20
N ASP A 44 -18.34 -14.40 -4.69
CA ASP A 44 -18.63 -15.81 -4.90
C ASP A 44 -19.39 -16.41 -3.71
N LEU A 45 -20.30 -17.35 -4.01
CA LEU A 45 -20.92 -18.23 -3.01
C LEU A 45 -19.90 -19.27 -2.51
N ASP A 46 -20.23 -19.94 -1.41
CA ASP A 46 -19.37 -20.97 -0.78
C ASP A 46 -19.00 -22.12 -1.73
N ASP A 47 -19.76 -22.33 -2.81
CA ASP A 47 -19.50 -23.35 -3.83
C ASP A 47 -18.61 -22.85 -4.99
N GLY A 48 -18.13 -21.61 -4.93
CA GLY A 48 -17.32 -20.96 -5.95
C GLY A 48 -18.09 -20.36 -7.12
N THR A 49 -19.44 -20.31 -7.04
CA THR A 49 -20.26 -19.66 -8.06
C THR A 49 -20.29 -18.16 -7.85
N SER A 50 -19.91 -17.39 -8.87
CA SER A 50 -19.99 -15.92 -8.83
C SER A 50 -21.44 -15.45 -8.81
N LEU A 51 -21.79 -14.70 -7.77
CA LEU A 51 -23.10 -14.07 -7.60
C LEU A 51 -23.17 -12.75 -8.38
N ALA A 52 -22.12 -11.93 -8.28
CA ALA A 52 -22.01 -10.67 -8.96
C ALA A 52 -20.56 -10.23 -9.14
N THR A 53 -20.28 -9.53 -10.23
CA THR A 53 -19.03 -8.80 -10.45
C THR A 53 -19.26 -7.31 -10.21
N VAL A 54 -18.38 -6.66 -9.45
CA VAL A 54 -18.43 -5.23 -9.17
C VAL A 54 -17.15 -4.57 -9.65
N TYR A 55 -17.29 -3.41 -10.30
CA TYR A 55 -16.15 -2.60 -10.74
C TYR A 55 -16.52 -1.12 -10.83
N LEU A 56 -15.51 -0.25 -10.82
CA LEU A 56 -15.67 1.18 -11.02
C LEU A 56 -15.15 1.56 -12.41
N MET A 57 -15.87 2.43 -13.10
CA MET A 57 -15.39 3.07 -14.32
C MET A 57 -15.20 4.57 -14.09
N PRO A 58 -14.07 5.16 -14.51
CA PRO A 58 -13.94 6.61 -14.52
C PRO A 58 -14.90 7.23 -15.54
N THR A 59 -15.37 8.43 -15.23
CA THR A 59 -16.22 9.27 -16.08
C THR A 59 -15.76 10.72 -15.96
N ASP A 60 -16.22 11.58 -16.87
CA ASP A 60 -15.93 13.01 -16.85
C ASP A 60 -16.29 13.73 -15.53
N THR A 61 -17.14 13.12 -14.69
CA THR A 61 -17.64 13.76 -13.45
C THR A 61 -17.33 12.97 -12.16
N GLY A 62 -16.66 11.83 -12.27
CA GLY A 62 -16.33 10.97 -11.13
C GLY A 62 -16.19 9.51 -11.54
N TYR A 63 -16.75 8.61 -10.73
CA TYR A 63 -16.70 7.17 -11.00
C TYR A 63 -18.13 6.62 -11.03
N GLU A 64 -18.40 5.72 -11.96
CA GLU A 64 -19.62 4.92 -12.00
C GLU A 64 -19.33 3.52 -11.45
N MET A 65 -20.13 3.06 -10.50
CA MET A 65 -20.06 1.69 -9.99
C MET A 65 -20.97 0.81 -10.83
N HIS A 66 -20.38 -0.18 -11.48
CA HIS A 66 -21.08 -1.20 -12.22
C HIS A 66 -21.21 -2.45 -11.37
N ILE A 67 -22.41 -3.01 -11.36
CA ILE A 67 -22.72 -4.28 -10.71
C ILE A 67 -23.32 -5.18 -11.77
N HIS A 68 -22.57 -6.20 -12.17
CA HIS A 68 -23.04 -7.25 -13.07
C HIS A 68 -23.51 -8.42 -12.23
N GLN A 69 -24.82 -8.63 -12.17
CA GLN A 69 -25.41 -9.75 -11.45
C GLN A 69 -25.43 -11.00 -12.34
N HIS A 70 -24.99 -12.13 -11.79
CA HIS A 70 -24.93 -13.41 -12.49
C HIS A 70 -25.96 -14.43 -12.00
N SER A 71 -26.64 -14.17 -10.88
CA SER A 71 -27.80 -14.98 -10.45
C SER A 71 -29.12 -14.42 -10.93
N GLU A 72 -30.18 -15.24 -10.88
CA GLU A 72 -31.56 -14.80 -11.15
C GLU A 72 -32.22 -14.12 -9.93
N ASP A 73 -31.59 -14.18 -8.76
CA ASP A 73 -32.10 -13.58 -7.52
C ASP A 73 -31.84 -12.07 -7.48
N TYR A 74 -32.80 -11.29 -7.00
CA TYR A 74 -32.65 -9.83 -7.00
C TYR A 74 -31.61 -9.35 -5.98
N LEU A 75 -30.55 -8.67 -6.44
CA LEU A 75 -29.56 -8.03 -5.59
C LEU A 75 -30.01 -6.62 -5.17
N ALA A 76 -30.29 -6.44 -3.89
CA ALA A 76 -30.60 -5.12 -3.34
C ALA A 76 -29.29 -4.37 -2.97
N VAL A 77 -29.06 -3.22 -3.60
CA VAL A 77 -27.90 -2.36 -3.36
C VAL A 77 -28.27 -1.27 -2.35
N PHE A 78 -27.56 -1.21 -1.23
CA PHE A 78 -27.73 -0.17 -0.20
C PHE A 78 -26.47 0.69 -0.12
N GLY A 79 -26.61 2.01 -0.25
CA GLY A 79 -25.49 2.95 -0.18
C GLY A 79 -25.93 4.39 0.10
N ALA A 80 -25.01 5.22 0.59
CA ALA A 80 -25.22 6.65 0.68
C ALA A 80 -25.21 7.24 -0.74
N ASN A 81 -26.38 7.64 -1.25
CA ASN A 81 -26.50 8.30 -2.56
C ASN A 81 -25.89 9.70 -2.57
N GLU A 82 -25.64 10.28 -1.39
CA GLU A 82 -24.89 11.51 -1.27
C GLU A 82 -23.40 11.17 -1.14
N PRO A 83 -22.54 11.68 -2.05
CA PRO A 83 -21.11 11.56 -1.85
C PRO A 83 -20.77 12.16 -0.49
N PRO A 84 -19.83 11.57 0.28
CA PRO A 84 -19.37 12.17 1.52
C PRO A 84 -18.99 13.63 1.26
N PRO A 85 -19.32 14.56 2.19
CA PRO A 85 -19.04 15.97 1.98
C PRO A 85 -17.59 16.16 1.57
N ARG A 86 -17.36 16.87 0.45
CA ARG A 86 -16.04 17.13 -0.11
C ARG A 86 -15.17 17.80 0.96
N ALA A 87 -14.33 17.03 1.63
CA ALA A 87 -13.22 17.56 2.39
C ALA A 87 -12.22 18.11 1.38
N VAL A 88 -12.36 19.39 1.04
CA VAL A 88 -11.33 20.09 0.27
C VAL A 88 -10.12 20.16 1.17
N MET A 89 -9.12 19.31 0.92
CA MET A 89 -7.83 19.45 1.58
C MET A 89 -7.30 20.86 1.29
N GLU A 90 -6.85 21.57 2.32
CA GLU A 90 -6.36 22.94 2.17
C GLU A 90 -5.27 23.06 1.11
N GLY A 91 -4.48 21.98 0.92
CA GLY A 91 -3.46 21.90 -0.11
C GLY A 91 -3.98 22.01 -1.55
N ALA A 92 -5.24 21.64 -1.85
CA ALA A 92 -5.83 21.83 -3.18
C ALA A 92 -5.96 23.31 -3.57
N ARG A 93 -5.99 24.22 -2.58
CA ARG A 93 -6.04 25.67 -2.81
C ARG A 93 -4.66 26.29 -3.03
N LEU A 94 -3.58 25.52 -2.88
CA LEU A 94 -2.20 25.98 -3.05
C LEU A 94 -1.77 25.89 -4.52
N ASP A 95 -0.94 26.85 -4.90
CA ASP A 95 -0.32 26.95 -6.23
C ASP A 95 0.40 25.64 -6.64
N PRO A 96 0.13 25.07 -7.83
CA PRO A 96 0.75 23.82 -8.27
C PRO A 96 2.28 23.86 -8.31
N GLU A 97 2.90 24.97 -8.69
CA GLU A 97 4.37 25.09 -8.68
C GLU A 97 4.92 25.02 -7.26
N TYR A 98 4.26 25.68 -6.30
CA TYR A 98 4.59 25.53 -4.88
C TYR A 98 4.48 24.07 -4.45
N ARG A 99 3.37 23.39 -4.78
CA ARG A 99 3.17 21.98 -4.42
C ARG A 99 4.24 21.06 -5.01
N SER A 100 4.62 21.28 -6.28
CA SER A 100 5.69 20.54 -6.95
C SER A 100 7.04 20.72 -6.24
N ARG A 101 7.38 21.96 -5.84
CA ARG A 101 8.58 22.20 -5.02
C ARG A 101 8.54 21.46 -3.69
N GLN A 102 7.37 21.42 -3.02
CA GLN A 102 7.24 20.72 -1.75
C GLN A 102 7.32 19.20 -1.91
N MET A 103 6.78 18.64 -3.00
CA MET A 103 6.94 17.22 -3.36
C MET A 103 8.42 16.86 -3.55
N MET A 104 9.18 17.69 -4.29
CA MET A 104 10.61 17.47 -4.48
C MET A 104 11.37 17.52 -3.14
N LEU A 105 11.09 18.50 -2.29
CA LEU A 105 11.71 18.61 -0.96
C LEU A 105 11.38 17.42 -0.06
N LEU A 106 10.14 16.94 -0.10
CA LEU A 106 9.74 15.73 0.63
C LEU A 106 10.54 14.53 0.12
N SER A 107 10.55 14.30 -1.19
CA SER A 107 11.28 13.18 -1.80
C SER A 107 12.76 13.22 -1.42
N GLU A 108 13.43 14.36 -1.57
CA GLU A 108 14.85 14.53 -1.20
C GLU A 108 15.09 14.29 0.30
N GLY A 109 14.19 14.78 1.15
CA GLY A 109 14.27 14.63 2.61
C GLY A 109 14.13 13.17 3.04
N LEU A 110 13.17 12.44 2.47
CA LEU A 110 12.97 11.02 2.75
C LEU A 110 14.12 10.16 2.22
N ASP A 111 14.63 10.47 1.03
CA ASP A 111 15.85 9.89 0.46
C ASP A 111 17.05 10.03 1.41
N ALA A 112 17.21 11.21 2.01
CA ALA A 112 18.29 11.49 2.95
C ALA A 112 18.13 10.65 4.23
N VAL A 113 16.91 10.51 4.75
CA VAL A 113 16.62 9.62 5.89
C VAL A 113 16.93 8.17 5.54
N GLY A 114 16.49 7.69 4.38
CA GLY A 114 16.78 6.33 3.91
C GLY A 114 18.29 6.05 3.83
N LYS A 115 19.07 7.01 3.33
CA LYS A 115 20.54 6.91 3.25
C LYS A 115 21.21 6.97 4.63
N GLU A 116 20.69 7.80 5.53
CA GLU A 116 21.23 7.96 6.90
C GLU A 116 21.10 6.66 7.72
N TYR A 117 19.96 5.97 7.59
CA TYR A 117 19.67 4.74 8.33
C TYR A 117 19.82 3.46 7.50
N PHE A 118 20.53 3.55 6.37
CA PHE A 118 20.64 2.46 5.40
C PHE A 118 21.12 1.12 5.99
N ASP A 119 21.89 1.11 7.07
CA ASP A 119 22.36 -0.15 7.69
C ASP A 119 21.27 -0.90 8.50
N SER A 120 20.15 -0.23 8.80
CA SER A 120 19.09 -0.77 9.67
C SER A 120 17.75 -0.96 8.95
N LEU A 121 17.50 -0.24 7.86
CA LEU A 121 16.21 -0.24 7.18
C LEU A 121 16.34 -0.26 5.65
N TRP A 122 15.27 -0.73 5.02
CA TRP A 122 14.94 -0.47 3.63
C TRP A 122 14.10 0.79 3.52
N TYR A 123 14.40 1.60 2.49
CA TYR A 123 13.57 2.70 2.05
C TYR A 123 13.23 2.49 0.59
N HIS A 124 11.95 2.64 0.25
CA HIS A 124 11.42 2.51 -1.10
C HIS A 124 10.55 3.72 -1.45
N ASN A 125 10.57 4.11 -2.73
CA ASN A 125 9.66 5.07 -3.34
C ASN A 125 9.04 4.49 -4.62
N GLU A 126 7.96 5.10 -5.14
CA GLU A 126 7.37 4.69 -6.42
C GLU A 126 8.42 4.75 -7.54
N GLY A 127 8.59 3.62 -8.25
CA GLY A 127 9.57 3.47 -9.34
C GLY A 127 10.41 2.20 -9.24
N GLU A 128 10.48 1.55 -8.07
CA GLU A 128 11.21 0.29 -7.92
C GLU A 128 10.27 -0.94 -8.04
N PRO A 129 10.52 -1.87 -9.00
CA PRO A 129 9.58 -2.91 -9.41
C PRO A 129 9.42 -4.07 -8.40
N LEU A 130 9.87 -3.92 -7.16
CA LEU A 130 9.97 -5.04 -6.23
C LEU A 130 8.67 -5.32 -5.46
N PHE A 131 7.76 -4.36 -5.30
CA PHE A 131 6.61 -4.51 -4.40
C PHE A 131 5.37 -3.72 -4.85
N SER A 132 4.62 -4.22 -5.84
CA SER A 132 3.38 -3.60 -6.37
C SER A 132 2.19 -3.54 -5.39
N PHE A 133 2.39 -3.82 -4.10
CA PHE A 133 1.34 -3.85 -3.06
C PHE A 133 1.80 -3.24 -1.74
N ASP A 134 2.89 -2.46 -1.74
CA ASP A 134 3.37 -1.81 -0.52
C ASP A 134 2.41 -0.68 -0.08
N PRO A 135 2.32 -0.40 1.23
CA PRO A 135 1.26 0.43 1.82
C PRO A 135 1.39 1.95 1.57
N GLY A 136 2.06 2.38 0.50
CA GLY A 136 2.21 3.79 0.18
C GLY A 136 3.18 4.06 -0.98
N HIS A 137 3.29 5.34 -1.33
CA HIS A 137 4.21 5.84 -2.35
C HIS A 137 5.65 5.95 -1.82
N TYR A 138 5.81 6.14 -0.51
CA TYR A 138 7.09 6.08 0.19
C TYR A 138 6.97 5.16 1.40
N VAL A 139 7.90 4.21 1.56
CA VAL A 139 7.82 3.22 2.64
C VAL A 139 9.19 2.99 3.27
N PHE A 140 9.23 3.03 4.60
CA PHE A 140 10.36 2.59 5.42
C PHE A 140 10.03 1.26 6.10
N LEU A 141 10.94 0.30 6.00
CA LEU A 141 10.80 -1.06 6.54
C LEU A 141 12.10 -1.47 7.24
N PRO A 142 12.08 -2.18 8.37
CA PRO A 142 13.29 -2.85 8.86
C PRO A 142 13.78 -3.89 7.83
N TYR A 143 15.10 -4.16 7.79
CA TYR A 143 15.67 -5.23 6.96
C TYR A 143 15.01 -6.59 7.23
N GLU A 144 14.86 -6.89 8.51
CA GLU A 144 14.19 -8.06 9.01
C GLU A 144 12.72 -7.70 9.16
N LYS A 145 11.90 -8.12 8.19
CA LYS A 145 10.49 -7.76 8.11
C LYS A 145 9.71 -8.38 9.28
N ASP A 146 9.50 -7.60 10.33
CA ASP A 146 8.67 -7.95 11.50
C ASP A 146 7.21 -7.50 11.34
N GLY A 147 6.90 -6.73 10.30
CA GLY A 147 5.60 -6.13 10.02
C GLY A 147 5.50 -4.65 10.42
N SER A 148 6.47 -4.11 11.16
CA SER A 148 6.57 -2.68 11.41
C SER A 148 6.96 -1.92 10.14
N HIS A 149 6.32 -0.79 9.91
CA HIS A 149 6.58 0.04 8.74
C HIS A 149 6.08 1.47 8.95
N PHE A 150 6.72 2.42 8.28
CA PHE A 150 6.21 3.78 8.14
C PHE A 150 5.93 4.03 6.67
N ALA A 151 4.67 4.27 6.32
CA ALA A 151 4.26 4.45 4.95
C ALA A 151 3.57 5.79 4.74
N ILE A 152 3.84 6.40 3.60
CA ILE A 152 3.31 7.69 3.18
C ILE A 152 2.65 7.51 1.82
N GLU A 153 1.42 7.97 1.70
CA GLU A 153 0.64 7.92 0.47
C GLU A 153 0.37 9.34 -0.04
N GLU A 154 0.64 9.57 -1.32
CA GLU A 154 0.32 10.83 -1.96
C GLU A 154 -1.18 10.96 -2.19
N ARG A 155 -1.70 12.17 -1.99
CA ARG A 155 -3.11 12.50 -2.21
C ARG A 155 -3.18 13.50 -3.35
N PHE A 156 -3.99 13.20 -4.36
CA PHE A 156 -4.18 14.06 -5.52
C PHE A 156 -5.56 14.71 -5.51
N GLU A 157 -5.74 15.73 -6.36
CA GLU A 157 -7.05 16.31 -6.57
C GLU A 157 -7.98 15.28 -7.23
N ARG A 158 -9.28 15.35 -6.91
CA ARG A 158 -10.26 14.41 -7.47
C ARG A 158 -10.33 14.61 -8.99
N GLY A 159 -10.14 13.53 -9.74
CA GLY A 159 -10.09 13.55 -11.21
C GLY A 159 -8.66 13.56 -11.77
N THR A 160 -7.66 13.65 -10.90
CA THR A 160 -6.27 13.29 -11.22
C THR A 160 -6.10 11.80 -11.04
N ASP A 161 -5.55 11.12 -12.04
CA ASP A 161 -5.19 9.71 -11.96
C ASP A 161 -3.72 9.50 -12.36
N TRP A 162 -3.21 8.30 -12.09
CA TRP A 162 -2.75 7.46 -13.17
C TRP A 162 -1.94 8.05 -14.33
N GLU A 163 -2.70 8.46 -15.34
CA GLU A 163 -2.27 8.85 -16.68
C GLU A 163 -1.83 10.32 -16.73
N ASP A 164 -2.14 11.10 -15.69
CA ASP A 164 -1.69 12.48 -15.56
C ASP A 164 -0.20 12.52 -15.18
N GLU A 165 0.66 12.64 -16.19
CA GLU A 165 2.12 12.73 -16.04
C GLU A 165 2.55 13.99 -15.25
N ASP A 166 1.71 15.03 -15.22
CA ASP A 166 1.98 16.29 -14.52
C ASP A 166 1.29 16.35 -13.14
N ARG A 167 0.80 15.20 -12.64
CA ARG A 167 0.10 15.14 -11.35
C ARG A 167 0.98 15.64 -10.22
N VAL A 168 0.44 16.58 -9.45
CA VAL A 168 1.10 17.10 -8.25
C VAL A 168 0.22 16.83 -7.04
N PRO A 169 0.76 16.18 -5.98
CA PRO A 169 0.00 15.91 -4.77
C PRO A 169 -0.55 17.20 -4.14
N ILE A 170 -1.77 17.14 -3.62
CA ILE A 170 -2.39 18.16 -2.77
C ILE A 170 -2.05 17.96 -1.29
N GLY A 171 -1.40 16.86 -0.94
CA GLY A 171 -0.98 16.50 0.41
C GLY A 171 -0.59 15.04 0.49
N TRP A 172 -0.30 14.58 1.71
CA TRP A 172 0.10 13.21 1.97
C TRP A 172 -0.65 12.68 3.20
N THR A 173 -1.04 11.42 3.15
CA THR A 173 -1.44 10.65 4.34
C THR A 173 -0.31 9.74 4.75
N TRP A 174 -0.23 9.38 6.03
CA TRP A 174 0.81 8.50 6.52
C TRP A 174 0.31 7.63 7.66
N VAL A 175 0.92 6.45 7.79
CA VAL A 175 0.66 5.47 8.85
C VAL A 175 1.96 4.98 9.46
N ASP A 176 1.91 4.69 10.76
CA ASP A 176 3.00 4.14 11.56
C ASP A 176 2.53 2.83 12.19
N TYR A 177 3.07 1.73 11.71
CA TYR A 177 2.90 0.40 12.28
C TYR A 177 4.13 0.02 13.08
N GLN A 178 3.92 -0.41 14.32
CA GLN A 178 4.99 -0.89 15.20
C GLN A 178 4.64 -2.23 15.82
N MET A 179 5.68 -2.96 16.24
CA MET A 179 5.51 -4.22 16.97
C MET A 179 5.10 -3.95 18.41
N VAL A 180 3.86 -4.32 18.75
CA VAL A 180 3.27 -4.15 20.08
C VAL A 180 3.20 -5.51 20.79
N PRO A 181 3.77 -5.64 22.01
CA PRO A 181 3.64 -6.84 22.81
C PRO A 181 2.18 -7.04 23.25
N GLN A 182 1.68 -8.24 23.08
CA GLN A 182 0.33 -8.63 23.47
C GLN A 182 0.32 -9.20 24.89
N PRO A 183 -0.83 -9.16 25.61
CA PRO A 183 -0.97 -9.73 26.95
C PRO A 183 -0.68 -11.23 27.02
N ASP A 184 -0.78 -11.96 25.91
CA ASP A 184 -0.49 -13.38 25.78
C ASP A 184 1.00 -13.70 25.56
N GLY A 185 1.86 -12.66 25.51
CA GLY A 185 3.30 -12.78 25.30
C GLY A 185 3.71 -12.82 23.83
N THR A 186 2.76 -12.75 22.89
CA THR A 186 3.07 -12.59 21.46
C THR A 186 3.38 -11.13 21.13
N THR A 187 3.82 -10.85 19.89
CA THR A 187 4.02 -9.49 19.41
C THR A 187 3.40 -9.37 18.03
N THR A 188 2.62 -8.32 17.81
CA THR A 188 1.91 -8.09 16.54
C THR A 188 2.18 -6.69 16.05
N ALA A 189 2.25 -6.52 14.73
CA ALA A 189 2.29 -5.20 14.13
C ALA A 189 0.91 -4.54 14.26
N GLU A 190 0.85 -3.40 14.93
CA GLU A 190 -0.37 -2.63 15.11
C GLU A 190 -0.17 -1.18 14.64
N LEU A 191 -1.26 -0.57 14.17
CA LEU A 191 -1.28 0.85 13.82
C LEU A 191 -1.17 1.66 15.12
N VAL A 192 -0.02 2.33 15.31
CA VAL A 192 0.24 3.15 16.50
C VAL A 192 -0.12 4.61 16.25
N ALA A 193 0.06 5.09 15.02
CA ALA A 193 -0.30 6.45 14.64
C ALA A 193 -0.63 6.55 13.14
N GLU A 194 -1.48 7.53 12.81
CA GLU A 194 -1.77 7.93 11.44
C GLU A 194 -1.98 9.44 11.37
N GLY A 195 -1.93 10.00 10.16
CA GLY A 195 -2.30 11.38 9.97
C GLY A 195 -2.20 11.85 8.52
N ALA A 196 -2.36 13.17 8.36
CA ALA A 196 -2.27 13.86 7.09
C ALA A 196 -1.36 15.09 7.21
N THR A 197 -0.68 15.39 6.11
CA THR A 197 0.27 16.50 5.99
C THR A 197 -0.05 17.30 4.74
N THR A 198 -0.06 18.64 4.87
CA THR A 198 -0.22 19.54 3.73
C THR A 198 1.15 19.93 3.15
N PRO A 199 1.21 20.45 1.91
CA PRO A 199 2.44 21.03 1.36
C PRO A 199 3.08 22.13 2.21
N ALA A 200 2.36 22.77 3.14
CA ALA A 200 2.97 23.77 4.03
C ALA A 200 3.74 23.16 5.20
N ASP A 201 3.57 21.87 5.48
CA ASP A 201 4.06 21.20 6.70
C ASP A 201 4.98 20.00 6.40
N ILE A 202 5.56 19.90 5.20
CA ILE A 202 6.36 18.73 4.79
C ILE A 202 7.54 18.45 5.71
N ASP A 203 8.16 19.48 6.28
CA ASP A 203 9.31 19.34 7.20
C ASP A 203 8.94 18.47 8.41
N ARG A 204 7.70 18.60 8.90
CA ARG A 204 7.20 17.79 10.02
C ARG A 204 7.02 16.32 9.63
N LEU A 205 6.69 16.06 8.37
CA LEU A 205 6.57 14.69 7.86
C LEU A 205 7.94 14.03 7.69
N ILE A 206 8.94 14.79 7.19
CA ILE A 206 10.34 14.34 7.13
C ILE A 206 10.89 14.06 8.53
N ASP A 207 10.66 14.96 9.48
CA ASP A 207 11.07 14.77 10.89
C ASP A 207 10.41 13.53 11.50
N ARG A 208 9.14 13.28 11.19
CA ARG A 208 8.44 12.08 11.65
C ARG A 208 9.04 10.80 11.07
N ALA A 209 9.32 10.76 9.77
CA ALA A 209 9.99 9.65 9.14
C ALA A 209 11.38 9.39 9.76
N ARG A 210 12.13 10.46 10.04
CA ARG A 210 13.43 10.37 10.71
C ARG A 210 13.34 9.81 12.13
N ILE A 211 12.37 10.28 12.92
CA ILE A 211 12.14 9.77 14.28
C ILE A 211 11.81 8.27 14.22
N TRP A 212 10.95 7.86 13.29
CA TRP A 212 10.61 6.46 13.11
C TRP A 212 11.85 5.62 12.72
N ALA A 213 12.62 6.08 11.75
CA ALA A 213 13.85 5.44 11.31
C ALA A 213 14.88 5.28 12.44
N GLN A 214 15.06 6.32 13.25
CA GLN A 214 15.93 6.26 14.44
C GLN A 214 15.43 5.22 15.45
N GLN A 215 14.13 5.19 15.74
CA GLN A 215 13.55 4.22 16.67
C GLN A 215 13.75 2.78 16.18
N CYS A 216 13.58 2.56 14.87
CA CYS A 216 13.85 1.27 14.25
C CYS A 216 15.34 0.89 14.39
N ALA A 217 16.26 1.78 14.03
CA ALA A 217 17.70 1.55 14.15
C ALA A 217 18.13 1.25 15.60
N ASP A 218 17.56 1.97 16.58
CA ASP A 218 17.81 1.72 18.00
C ASP A 218 17.33 0.32 18.43
N ARG A 219 16.19 -0.15 17.92
CA ARG A 219 15.68 -1.52 18.16
C ARG A 219 16.60 -2.57 17.54
N VAL A 220 17.07 -2.36 16.31
CA VAL A 220 18.05 -3.24 15.64
C VAL A 220 19.33 -3.32 16.47
N ALA A 221 19.86 -2.17 16.91
CA ALA A 221 21.09 -2.11 17.71
C ALA A 221 20.95 -2.81 19.07
N ARG A 222 19.74 -2.83 19.65
CA ARG A 222 19.43 -3.58 20.88
C ARG A 222 19.18 -5.07 20.64
N GLY A 223 19.13 -5.52 19.39
CA GLY A 223 18.82 -6.90 19.03
C GLY A 223 17.34 -7.27 19.23
N GLU A 224 16.44 -6.27 19.25
CA GLU A 224 15.00 -6.48 19.44
C GLU A 224 14.28 -6.85 18.13
N ILE A 225 14.97 -6.72 16.99
CA ILE A 225 14.52 -7.16 15.68
C ILE A 225 15.43 -8.33 15.28
N GLU A 226 15.03 -9.54 15.67
CA GLU A 226 15.74 -10.78 15.31
C GLU A 226 15.22 -11.32 13.98
N GLY A 227 16.12 -11.39 13.01
CA GLY A 227 15.85 -11.91 11.67
C GLY A 227 15.86 -13.42 11.54
N LEU A 228 14.86 -13.96 10.84
CA LEU A 228 15.02 -15.18 10.04
C LEU A 228 15.89 -14.84 8.83
N THR A 229 17.22 -14.80 9.00
CA THR A 229 18.19 -14.43 7.93
C THR A 229 17.88 -15.09 6.58
N PRO A 230 17.56 -14.33 5.52
CA PRO A 230 17.83 -14.72 4.16
C PRO A 230 19.20 -14.17 3.74
N HIS A 231 19.96 -14.96 2.99
CA HIS A 231 21.37 -14.74 2.70
C HIS A 231 21.76 -13.31 2.28
N ARG A 232 22.66 -12.68 3.06
CA ARG A 232 23.45 -11.52 2.65
C ARG A 232 24.19 -11.83 1.35
N THR A 233 23.85 -11.14 0.27
CA THR A 233 24.79 -10.97 -0.85
C THR A 233 25.12 -9.49 -0.95
N HIS A 234 26.32 -9.13 -0.53
CA HIS A 234 26.86 -7.77 -0.68
C HIS A 234 27.06 -7.47 -2.18
N PRO A 235 26.65 -6.29 -2.69
CA PRO A 235 27.09 -5.83 -4.00
C PRO A 235 28.57 -5.44 -3.89
N GLY A 236 29.47 -6.28 -4.40
CA GLY A 236 30.88 -5.93 -4.52
C GLY A 236 31.90 -7.06 -4.33
N THR A 237 31.49 -8.27 -3.94
CA THR A 237 32.46 -9.39 -3.86
C THR A 237 32.46 -10.16 -5.17
N GLN A 238 33.44 -9.88 -6.03
CA GLN A 238 33.77 -10.75 -7.15
C GLN A 238 33.99 -12.17 -6.62
N THR A 239 33.22 -13.13 -7.12
CA THR A 239 33.46 -14.55 -6.93
C THR A 239 34.84 -14.88 -7.48
N PRO A 240 35.78 -15.46 -6.69
CA PRO A 240 37.00 -16.00 -7.27
C PRO A 240 36.62 -17.12 -8.23
N GLY A 241 37.06 -16.99 -9.48
CA GLY A 241 36.81 -17.97 -10.53
C GLY A 241 37.28 -19.36 -10.12
N THR A 242 36.39 -20.33 -10.22
CA THR A 242 36.70 -21.75 -10.08
C THR A 242 37.48 -22.20 -11.32
N GLU A 243 38.79 -21.92 -11.37
CA GLU A 243 39.70 -22.62 -12.26
C GLU A 243 40.06 -23.99 -11.68
N GLY A 244 39.72 -25.04 -12.44
CA GLY A 244 40.51 -26.26 -12.54
C GLY A 244 40.15 -27.38 -11.56
N LEU A 245 39.44 -28.40 -12.07
CA LEU A 245 39.72 -29.82 -11.78
C LEU A 245 38.88 -30.71 -12.69
N THR A 246 39.42 -31.02 -13.87
CA THR A 246 39.13 -32.28 -14.57
C THR A 246 40.44 -32.84 -15.12
N ARG A 247 40.86 -33.95 -14.52
CA ARG A 247 41.68 -34.97 -15.14
C ARG A 247 40.81 -36.21 -15.29
#